data_AF-A0A6L3VM04-F1
#
_entry.id   AF-A0A6L3VM04-F1
#
_cell.length_a   1.000
_cell.length_b   1.000
_cell.length_c   1.000
_cell.angle_alpha   90.00
_cell.angle_beta   90.00
_cell.angle_gamma   90.00
#
_symmetry.space_group_name_H-M   'P 1'
#
loop_
_entity.id
_entity.type
_entity.pdbx_description
1 polymer ?
#
loop_
_entity_poly.entity_id
_entity_poly.type
_entity_poly.pdbx_seq_one_letter_code
_entity_poly.pdbx_strand_id
1 'polypeptide(L)'
;MVGHGARRPGAADPRPPAAAGRQGARQRRDGARGGHGHRRRHGARGGRPPGDVHGPGRRMGAERGAVLADQQRRGVPRRGHGQPERRHPAGLARQPEAVGRLRPDRVDGRRAAARRPVGRHDPARDGRADRRARRARQGRLGDRVHQGRPRCDDHRVRPAGRLPDPRGPGAGDGPQRRDRAMTRRPAFWLWAVMCLLGLWIALGAMEAQIGEFPAGALTGLVLLTPVLAAGVWALRRLHPVRPRPLGYALIAVAWGGLAAFGTALPANAAFQAIIAKTAGPEFNADWGASIAAPVDEELLKLAGVAVLALMAPRAVRGPLDGWGYGALAGFGFQIAENFLYVLNTIVLTGGTQDANAAFFTFGGRVIGGAWWSHWAMTAVGGAGLGCLLGRASRGTAALACASVVLAMALHAWWDSPLLPGAALLPVKGLPILLAAVVAYRLARRHYLARFRRAAREETARGVLVPGEDRVLAFRKWRRKERWDVPGGEPRRLLSRLRTAELDLLEDGFGGLEPDPRAADRLRAEIAVLRRRLEAARAGPVPPGTGTAPPGTAPPGTAPPRAVSPDAAPPGSARPDAARPDAARPDSA
;
A
#
# COMPACT_ATOMS: atom_id res chain seq x y z
N MET A 1 -30.43 30.61 40.47
CA MET A 1 -29.71 30.90 41.73
C MET A 1 -30.22 29.93 42.78
N VAL A 2 -29.33 29.31 43.59
CA VAL A 2 -29.61 28.55 44.83
C VAL A 2 -30.53 27.31 44.67
N GLY A 3 -30.28 26.13 45.29
CA GLY A 3 -29.14 25.67 46.09
C GLY A 3 -29.30 24.20 46.54
N HIS A 4 -28.25 23.61 47.13
CA HIS A 4 -28.29 22.29 47.80
C HIS A 4 -29.07 22.37 49.15
N GLY A 5 -29.46 21.30 49.85
CA GLY A 5 -29.25 19.84 49.71
C GLY A 5 -28.82 19.19 51.05
N ALA A 6 -29.18 17.92 51.34
CA ALA A 6 -28.89 17.24 52.64
C ALA A 6 -28.67 15.71 52.52
N ARG A 7 -28.20 15.03 53.59
CA ARG A 7 -27.77 13.59 53.59
C ARG A 7 -28.02 12.85 54.93
N ARG A 8 -28.60 11.62 54.88
CA ARG A 8 -28.36 10.42 55.76
C ARG A 8 -28.57 10.59 57.29
N PRO A 9 -28.39 9.57 58.19
CA PRO A 9 -28.13 8.10 58.07
C PRO A 9 -29.43 7.27 58.35
N GLY A 10 -29.54 5.92 58.49
CA GLY A 10 -28.82 4.85 59.21
C GLY A 10 -29.52 4.52 60.56
N ALA A 11 -29.71 3.28 61.06
CA ALA A 11 -29.30 1.93 60.61
C ALA A 11 -30.09 0.79 61.36
N ALA A 12 -29.67 -0.47 61.18
CA ALA A 12 -29.95 -1.69 61.99
C ALA A 12 -31.20 -2.59 61.70
N ASP A 13 -31.01 -3.88 62.01
CA ASP A 13 -31.86 -5.09 61.82
C ASP A 13 -32.27 -5.62 63.23
N PRO A 14 -33.30 -6.48 63.44
CA PRO A 14 -33.05 -7.93 63.37
C PRO A 14 -34.26 -8.88 63.04
N ARG A 15 -33.91 -10.16 62.79
CA ARG A 15 -34.78 -11.37 62.77
C ARG A 15 -34.75 -12.14 64.13
N PRO A 16 -35.33 -13.36 64.31
CA PRO A 16 -36.47 -14.09 63.70
C PRO A 16 -37.54 -14.45 64.80
N PRO A 17 -38.37 -15.54 64.73
CA PRO A 17 -37.94 -16.95 64.97
C PRO A 17 -38.63 -18.01 64.08
N ALA A 18 -38.52 -19.32 64.39
CA ALA A 18 -39.08 -20.45 63.60
C ALA A 18 -39.40 -21.72 64.44
N ALA A 19 -40.33 -22.57 63.96
CA ALA A 19 -40.61 -23.97 64.39
C ALA A 19 -41.49 -24.68 63.31
N ALA A 20 -41.13 -25.85 62.75
CA ALA A 20 -41.33 -27.25 63.20
C ALA A 20 -42.78 -27.81 63.01
N GLY A 21 -43.04 -29.07 62.59
CA GLY A 21 -42.18 -30.16 62.07
C GLY A 21 -42.82 -31.57 62.23
N ARG A 22 -42.15 -32.65 61.75
CA ARG A 22 -42.37 -34.11 62.08
C ARG A 22 -43.67 -34.76 61.50
N GLN A 23 -43.89 -36.10 61.40
CA GLN A 23 -43.07 -37.34 61.53
C GLN A 23 -43.78 -38.59 60.90
N GLY A 24 -43.03 -39.67 60.60
CA GLY A 24 -43.52 -41.08 60.47
C GLY A 24 -44.01 -41.54 59.08
N ALA A 25 -43.69 -42.69 58.45
CA ALA A 25 -42.86 -43.91 58.67
C ALA A 25 -43.58 -45.26 58.96
N ARG A 26 -43.02 -46.37 58.40
CA ARG A 26 -43.36 -47.83 58.56
C ARG A 26 -44.45 -48.38 57.59
N GLN A 27 -44.44 -49.66 57.13
CA GLN A 27 -43.46 -50.79 57.21
C GLN A 27 -43.76 -51.96 56.21
N ARG A 28 -42.77 -52.86 56.02
CA ARG A 28 -42.87 -54.30 55.54
C ARG A 28 -43.22 -54.50 54.05
N ARG A 29 -42.87 -55.59 53.34
CA ARG A 29 -42.06 -56.85 53.50
C ARG A 29 -41.81 -57.39 52.05
N ASP A 30 -40.99 -58.38 51.66
CA ASP A 30 -39.78 -59.13 52.10
C ASP A 30 -39.28 -59.87 50.80
N GLY A 31 -38.16 -60.61 50.69
CA GLY A 31 -37.06 -60.99 51.58
C GLY A 31 -36.14 -62.06 50.90
N ALA A 32 -35.14 -62.60 51.63
CA ALA A 32 -34.23 -63.73 51.25
C ALA A 32 -33.25 -63.50 50.06
N ARG A 33 -31.95 -63.91 50.08
CA ARG A 33 -30.94 -64.43 51.06
C ARG A 33 -29.58 -63.79 50.61
N GLY A 34 -28.62 -63.36 51.44
CA GLY A 34 -27.80 -64.08 52.44
C GLY A 34 -26.55 -64.68 51.76
N GLY A 35 -25.28 -64.55 52.18
CA GLY A 35 -24.60 -63.96 53.36
C GLY A 35 -23.46 -64.93 53.81
N HIS A 36 -22.24 -64.58 54.27
CA HIS A 36 -21.51 -63.35 54.66
C HIS A 36 -19.98 -63.62 54.45
N GLY A 37 -18.96 -62.76 54.65
CA GLY A 37 -18.83 -61.34 55.03
C GLY A 37 -17.42 -61.01 55.61
N HIS A 38 -17.04 -59.71 55.66
CA HIS A 38 -15.82 -59.13 56.32
C HIS A 38 -14.43 -59.41 55.66
N ARG A 39 -13.38 -58.56 55.80
CA ARG A 39 -13.22 -57.26 56.51
C ARG A 39 -12.20 -56.28 55.84
N ARG A 40 -12.40 -54.99 56.13
CA ARG A 40 -11.64 -53.74 55.82
C ARG A 40 -10.09 -53.86 55.85
N ARG A 41 -9.28 -53.03 55.16
CA ARG A 41 -9.06 -51.57 55.42
C ARG A 41 -8.30 -50.80 54.30
N HIS A 42 -8.12 -49.48 54.51
CA HIS A 42 -7.54 -48.43 53.65
C HIS A 42 -6.14 -48.68 53.04
N GLY A 43 -5.85 -48.00 51.93
CA GLY A 43 -4.51 -47.70 51.40
C GLY A 43 -4.59 -46.74 50.20
N ALA A 44 -3.61 -45.87 49.97
CA ALA A 44 -3.66 -44.85 48.91
C ALA A 44 -2.29 -44.54 48.27
N ARG A 45 -2.32 -44.19 46.97
CA ARG A 45 -1.27 -43.58 46.12
C ARG A 45 0.12 -44.27 46.08
N GLY A 46 0.53 -44.69 44.88
CA GLY A 46 1.84 -45.31 44.63
C GLY A 46 3.02 -44.34 44.63
N GLY A 47 4.23 -44.88 44.81
CA GLY A 47 5.51 -44.15 44.80
C GLY A 47 6.41 -44.48 43.60
N ARG A 48 7.56 -43.80 43.53
CA ARG A 48 8.69 -44.09 42.61
C ARG A 48 9.50 -45.31 43.11
N PRO A 49 10.44 -45.82 42.29
CA PRO A 49 11.84 -45.58 42.66
C PRO A 49 12.77 -45.19 41.47
N PRO A 50 13.95 -44.59 41.73
CA PRO A 50 15.09 -44.52 40.80
C PRO A 50 16.15 -45.61 41.10
N GLY A 51 17.10 -45.82 40.18
CA GLY A 51 18.25 -46.72 40.43
C GLY A 51 19.28 -46.82 39.29
N ASP A 52 20.40 -46.11 39.47
CA ASP A 52 21.79 -46.41 39.07
C ASP A 52 22.22 -46.57 37.60
N VAL A 53 23.55 -46.54 37.42
CA VAL A 53 24.27 -46.28 36.16
C VAL A 53 25.54 -47.13 36.06
N HIS A 54 25.65 -47.96 35.02
CA HIS A 54 26.93 -48.35 34.40
C HIS A 54 26.70 -48.85 32.96
N GLY A 55 27.73 -48.73 32.10
CA GLY A 55 27.86 -49.44 30.83
C GLY A 55 29.26 -50.08 30.75
N PRO A 56 29.83 -50.37 29.56
CA PRO A 56 29.27 -50.36 28.21
C PRO A 56 29.41 -51.72 27.47
N GLY A 57 28.54 -52.00 26.48
CA GLY A 57 28.51 -53.28 25.73
C GLY A 57 28.92 -53.17 24.25
N ARG A 58 29.68 -54.15 23.73
CA ARG A 58 30.23 -54.19 22.35
C ARG A 58 29.61 -55.32 21.51
N ARG A 59 29.37 -55.00 20.22
CA ARG A 59 29.53 -55.85 19.01
C ARG A 59 28.78 -57.19 18.81
N MET A 60 28.16 -57.24 17.63
CA MET A 60 28.14 -58.33 16.61
C MET A 60 27.36 -59.65 16.83
N GLY A 61 26.50 -59.93 15.84
CA GLY A 61 26.35 -61.25 15.22
C GLY A 61 25.07 -62.02 15.54
N ALA A 62 24.50 -62.82 14.63
CA ALA A 62 24.74 -62.97 13.18
C ALA A 62 23.57 -63.76 12.52
N GLU A 63 23.66 -64.00 11.20
CA GLU A 63 22.91 -65.02 10.43
C GLU A 63 21.44 -64.68 10.05
N ARG A 64 20.90 -65.03 8.86
CA ARG A 64 21.46 -65.62 7.61
C ARG A 64 20.53 -65.30 6.41
N GLY A 65 21.05 -65.37 5.17
CA GLY A 65 20.30 -65.24 3.89
C GLY A 65 20.28 -63.80 3.33
N ALA A 66 20.88 -63.43 2.18
CA ALA A 66 20.91 -63.96 0.79
C ALA A 66 19.71 -63.45 -0.07
N VAL A 67 19.88 -62.96 -1.31
CA VAL A 67 21.09 -62.69 -2.12
C VAL A 67 20.80 -61.65 -3.24
N LEU A 68 21.83 -60.85 -3.63
CA LEU A 68 22.04 -60.01 -4.85
C LEU A 68 20.87 -59.14 -5.42
N ALA A 69 20.98 -57.81 -5.67
CA ALA A 69 21.95 -56.97 -6.42
C ALA A 69 21.71 -56.96 -7.96
N ASP A 70 21.97 -55.89 -8.76
CA ASP A 70 22.25 -54.44 -8.56
C ASP A 70 22.25 -53.74 -9.97
N GLN A 71 22.51 -52.42 -10.03
CA GLN A 71 23.05 -51.63 -11.16
C GLN A 71 22.13 -50.96 -12.21
N GLN A 72 21.83 -49.68 -11.91
CA GLN A 72 22.38 -48.49 -12.58
C GLN A 72 22.49 -48.38 -14.13
N ARG A 73 22.04 -47.20 -14.61
CA ARG A 73 22.59 -46.28 -15.67
C ARG A 73 21.98 -46.24 -17.10
N ARG A 74 21.54 -45.00 -17.41
CA ARG A 74 21.75 -44.21 -18.66
C ARG A 74 21.19 -44.74 -20.00
N GLY A 75 20.24 -44.00 -20.57
CA GLY A 75 19.91 -44.05 -21.99
C GLY A 75 18.96 -42.92 -22.44
N VAL A 76 19.36 -42.16 -23.47
CA VAL A 76 18.56 -41.13 -24.18
C VAL A 76 18.96 -41.26 -25.65
N PRO A 77 18.05 -41.52 -26.62
CA PRO A 77 17.44 -40.40 -27.35
C PRO A 77 16.07 -40.60 -28.07
N ARG A 78 15.39 -39.46 -28.29
CA ARG A 78 14.64 -38.97 -29.48
C ARG A 78 13.84 -39.92 -30.43
N ARG A 79 12.59 -39.47 -30.68
CA ARG A 79 11.83 -39.38 -31.97
C ARG A 79 11.39 -40.66 -32.71
N GLY A 80 10.09 -40.71 -33.05
CA GLY A 80 9.49 -41.54 -34.10
C GLY A 80 8.05 -41.08 -34.41
N HIS A 81 7.58 -41.23 -35.65
CA HIS A 81 6.18 -40.97 -36.08
C HIS A 81 5.39 -42.30 -36.20
N GLY A 82 4.05 -42.25 -36.12
CA GLY A 82 3.20 -43.38 -36.54
C GLY A 82 1.69 -43.20 -36.25
N GLN A 83 0.89 -43.09 -37.31
CA GLN A 83 -0.54 -43.48 -37.36
C GLN A 83 -0.64 -44.82 -38.12
N PRO A 84 -1.66 -45.66 -37.85
CA PRO A 84 -2.96 -45.63 -38.58
C PRO A 84 -4.16 -45.48 -37.60
N GLU A 85 -5.41 -45.11 -37.97
CA GLU A 85 -6.40 -45.71 -38.91
C GLU A 85 -6.83 -47.16 -38.55
N ARG A 86 -8.08 -47.63 -38.70
CA ARG A 86 -9.42 -47.06 -39.04
C ARG A 86 -10.50 -48.11 -38.68
N ARG A 87 -11.77 -47.71 -38.48
CA ARG A 87 -12.97 -48.37 -39.08
C ARG A 87 -14.29 -47.62 -38.80
N HIS A 88 -15.08 -47.45 -39.86
CA HIS A 88 -16.50 -47.04 -39.90
C HIS A 88 -17.30 -48.18 -40.56
N PRO A 89 -18.64 -48.25 -40.42
CA PRO A 89 -19.59 -47.61 -41.38
C PRO A 89 -20.31 -46.39 -40.75
N ALA A 90 -20.91 -45.40 -41.44
CA ALA A 90 -21.56 -45.24 -42.77
C ALA A 90 -23.06 -45.61 -42.80
N GLY A 91 -23.92 -44.99 -43.63
CA GLY A 91 -23.75 -43.85 -44.57
C GLY A 91 -24.09 -42.48 -43.95
N LEU A 92 -24.88 -41.54 -44.51
CA LEU A 92 -25.32 -41.09 -45.87
C LEU A 92 -26.48 -40.06 -45.64
N ALA A 93 -26.90 -39.08 -46.46
CA ALA A 93 -26.52 -38.43 -47.74
C ALA A 93 -27.23 -37.03 -47.80
N ARG A 94 -27.13 -36.10 -48.78
CA ARG A 94 -26.28 -35.89 -49.98
C ARG A 94 -26.20 -34.37 -50.29
N GLN A 95 -25.24 -33.95 -51.13
CA GLN A 95 -24.99 -32.57 -51.64
C GLN A 95 -25.53 -32.41 -53.10
N PRO A 96 -25.54 -31.23 -53.77
CA PRO A 96 -24.37 -30.44 -54.28
C PRO A 96 -24.39 -28.93 -53.86
N GLU A 97 -23.32 -28.11 -53.89
CA GLU A 97 -22.46 -27.55 -55.00
C GLU A 97 -23.19 -26.60 -55.99
N ALA A 98 -22.61 -25.52 -56.54
CA ALA A 98 -21.43 -24.67 -56.26
C ALA A 98 -21.45 -23.38 -57.17
N VAL A 99 -20.37 -22.57 -57.20
CA VAL A 99 -20.13 -21.39 -58.11
C VAL A 99 -20.96 -20.12 -57.77
N GLY A 100 -20.50 -18.86 -57.90
CA GLY A 100 -19.13 -18.34 -58.09
C GLY A 100 -19.04 -16.88 -58.62
N ARG A 101 -18.03 -16.12 -58.14
CA ARG A 101 -17.48 -14.82 -58.64
C ARG A 101 -18.32 -13.52 -58.60
N LEU A 102 -17.55 -12.41 -58.68
CA LEU A 102 -17.85 -11.03 -59.14
C LEU A 102 -18.47 -9.97 -58.20
N ARG A 103 -18.00 -8.72 -58.40
CA ARG A 103 -18.57 -7.44 -57.89
C ARG A 103 -19.72 -6.98 -58.80
N PRO A 104 -20.45 -5.91 -58.41
CA PRO A 104 -20.33 -4.69 -59.23
C PRO A 104 -20.07 -3.39 -58.43
N ASP A 105 -19.78 -2.30 -59.15
CA ASP A 105 -19.52 -0.95 -58.64
C ASP A 105 -20.59 0.06 -59.16
N ARG A 106 -21.21 0.84 -58.26
CA ARG A 106 -21.72 2.25 -58.40
C ARG A 106 -22.77 2.70 -59.47
N VAL A 107 -23.30 3.92 -59.21
CA VAL A 107 -24.15 4.84 -60.04
C VAL A 107 -25.66 4.51 -60.01
N ASP A 108 -26.62 5.43 -59.79
CA ASP A 108 -26.64 6.88 -59.43
C ASP A 108 -27.53 7.07 -58.13
N GLY A 109 -28.29 8.14 -57.81
CA GLY A 109 -28.51 9.44 -58.46
C GLY A 109 -29.51 10.42 -57.83
N ARG A 110 -29.71 11.54 -58.55
CA ARG A 110 -30.74 12.62 -58.44
C ARG A 110 -31.20 13.06 -57.02
N ARG A 111 -30.72 14.20 -56.50
CA ARG A 111 -31.31 15.59 -56.57
C ARG A 111 -32.29 15.92 -55.41
N ALA A 112 -32.34 17.13 -54.81
CA ALA A 112 -31.54 18.37 -54.97
C ALA A 112 -31.66 19.35 -53.77
N ALA A 113 -30.74 20.35 -53.71
CA ALA A 113 -30.82 21.66 -53.02
C ALA A 113 -30.98 21.70 -51.46
N ALA A 114 -30.57 22.74 -50.72
CA ALA A 114 -29.90 24.02 -51.04
C ALA A 114 -28.74 24.32 -50.05
N ARG A 115 -28.01 25.45 -50.20
CA ARG A 115 -26.80 25.78 -49.41
C ARG A 115 -26.48 27.28 -49.36
N ARG A 116 -25.63 27.65 -48.37
CA ARG A 116 -24.72 28.84 -48.33
C ARG A 116 -25.38 30.23 -48.12
N PRO A 117 -24.59 31.31 -47.85
CA PRO A 117 -23.12 31.38 -47.69
C PRO A 117 -22.59 31.97 -46.35
N VAL A 118 -21.27 31.88 -46.17
CA VAL A 118 -20.46 32.78 -45.33
C VAL A 118 -19.62 33.66 -46.28
N GLY A 119 -19.44 34.94 -45.94
CA GLY A 119 -18.57 35.88 -46.65
C GLY A 119 -17.77 36.73 -45.65
N ARG A 120 -16.62 37.28 -46.06
CA ARG A 120 -15.66 37.94 -45.18
C ARG A 120 -14.82 38.97 -45.95
N HIS A 121 -14.91 40.27 -45.62
CA HIS A 121 -13.93 41.29 -45.98
C HIS A 121 -14.06 42.53 -45.06
N ASP A 122 -12.91 43.08 -44.64
CA ASP A 122 -12.69 44.44 -44.13
C ASP A 122 -12.43 45.41 -45.33
N PRO A 123 -12.37 46.77 -45.19
CA PRO A 123 -12.19 47.56 -43.95
C PRO A 123 -13.00 48.89 -43.82
N ALA A 124 -12.73 49.59 -42.71
CA ALA A 124 -12.59 51.07 -42.57
C ALA A 124 -13.79 52.01 -42.21
N ARG A 125 -13.58 52.65 -41.03
CA ARG A 125 -13.86 54.05 -40.63
C ARG A 125 -15.25 54.57 -40.21
N ASP A 126 -15.15 55.46 -39.21
CA ASP A 126 -15.99 56.58 -38.75
C ASP A 126 -17.44 56.33 -38.26
N GLY A 127 -17.89 57.05 -37.21
CA GLY A 127 -19.30 56.95 -36.76
C GLY A 127 -19.74 57.23 -35.31
N ARG A 128 -19.02 58.05 -34.51
CA ARG A 128 -19.47 58.77 -33.28
C ARG A 128 -20.57 58.18 -32.33
N ALA A 129 -20.17 58.07 -31.05
CA ALA A 129 -20.95 58.41 -29.83
C ALA A 129 -22.04 57.42 -29.32
N ASP A 130 -22.48 57.46 -28.04
CA ASP A 130 -22.15 58.41 -26.95
C ASP A 130 -21.87 57.76 -25.56
N ARG A 131 -21.56 58.61 -24.58
CA ARG A 131 -20.96 58.35 -23.26
C ARG A 131 -21.94 57.89 -22.16
N ARG A 132 -21.40 57.19 -21.15
CA ARG A 132 -21.36 57.55 -19.70
C ARG A 132 -20.79 56.39 -18.87
N ALA A 133 -20.08 56.57 -17.75
CA ALA A 133 -19.20 57.66 -17.31
C ALA A 133 -18.23 57.09 -16.23
N ARG A 134 -17.00 57.62 -16.12
CA ARG A 134 -16.06 57.28 -15.03
C ARG A 134 -16.11 58.32 -13.91
N ARG A 135 -15.70 57.94 -12.70
CA ARG A 135 -15.09 58.85 -11.72
C ARG A 135 -13.79 58.26 -11.18
N ALA A 136 -12.82 59.14 -10.96
CA ALA A 136 -11.55 58.87 -10.30
C ALA A 136 -11.15 60.13 -9.52
N ARG A 137 -10.25 60.00 -8.54
CA ARG A 137 -9.55 61.14 -7.92
C ARG A 137 -8.07 60.81 -7.72
N GLN A 138 -7.23 61.71 -8.20
CA GLN A 138 -5.85 61.91 -7.74
C GLN A 138 -5.72 63.39 -7.36
N GLY A 139 -4.87 63.69 -6.39
CA GLY A 139 -4.43 65.06 -6.06
C GLY A 139 -2.94 65.22 -6.39
N ARG A 140 -2.53 66.44 -6.77
CA ARG A 140 -1.13 66.81 -7.02
C ARG A 140 -0.56 67.63 -5.87
N LEU A 141 0.77 67.53 -5.68
CA LEU A 141 1.75 68.50 -5.17
C LEU A 141 3.11 67.76 -5.18
N GLY A 142 4.29 68.36 -5.41
CA GLY A 142 4.68 69.71 -5.83
C GLY A 142 6.21 69.71 -6.12
N ASP A 143 6.73 70.70 -6.86
CA ASP A 143 8.13 70.67 -7.37
C ASP A 143 9.22 70.91 -6.31
N ARG A 144 10.42 70.32 -6.53
CA ARG A 144 11.64 71.08 -6.92
C ARG A 144 12.88 70.18 -7.10
N VAL A 145 13.87 70.72 -7.81
CA VAL A 145 15.18 70.10 -8.13
C VAL A 145 16.29 70.91 -7.49
N HIS A 146 17.34 70.26 -6.97
CA HIS A 146 18.69 70.83 -6.91
C HIS A 146 19.77 69.75 -7.05
N GLN A 147 20.96 70.17 -7.47
CA GLN A 147 22.11 69.31 -7.77
C GLN A 147 23.10 69.28 -6.59
N GLY A 148 23.84 68.18 -6.47
CA GLY A 148 25.00 68.06 -5.57
C GLY A 148 25.88 66.88 -5.97
N ARG A 149 27.15 67.14 -6.27
CA ARG A 149 28.19 66.11 -6.54
C ARG A 149 29.18 66.03 -5.37
N PRO A 150 30.05 65.00 -5.31
CA PRO A 150 30.44 64.40 -4.02
C PRO A 150 31.57 65.15 -3.29
N ARG A 151 31.75 64.79 -2.02
CA ARG A 151 33.03 64.88 -1.32
C ARG A 151 33.56 63.48 -1.05
N CYS A 152 34.88 63.34 -1.14
CA CYS A 152 35.61 62.21 -0.59
C CYS A 152 35.94 62.51 0.87
N ASP A 153 35.95 61.49 1.72
CA ASP A 153 36.70 61.48 2.97
C ASP A 153 37.30 60.07 3.13
N ASP A 154 38.52 59.99 3.69
CA ASP A 154 39.36 58.79 3.70
C ASP A 154 39.62 58.30 5.15
N HIS A 155 40.15 57.09 5.25
CA HIS A 155 40.77 56.48 6.43
C HIS A 155 39.84 56.17 7.63
N ARG A 156 39.54 54.87 7.80
CA ARG A 156 40.36 54.04 8.72
C ARG A 156 40.02 52.55 8.67
N VAL A 157 41.06 51.72 8.72
CA VAL A 157 40.96 50.26 8.77
C VAL A 157 40.50 49.78 10.16
N ARG A 158 39.54 48.85 10.20
CA ARG A 158 39.33 47.92 11.34
C ARG A 158 39.09 46.49 10.82
N PRO A 159 39.53 45.44 11.54
CA PRO A 159 39.71 44.12 10.95
C PRO A 159 38.48 43.21 10.97
N ALA A 160 38.43 42.30 9.99
CA ALA A 160 37.84 40.96 10.08
C ALA A 160 36.43 40.82 10.69
N GLY A 161 35.41 41.39 10.02
CA GLY A 161 34.04 40.92 10.18
C GLY A 161 33.93 39.44 9.80
N ARG A 162 33.71 38.57 10.79
CA ARG A 162 33.70 37.10 10.63
C ARG A 162 32.71 36.66 9.54
N LEU A 163 33.22 36.09 8.45
CA LEU A 163 32.40 35.48 7.39
C LEU A 163 31.42 34.45 7.98
N PRO A 164 30.17 34.36 7.48
CA PRO A 164 29.25 33.30 7.87
C PRO A 164 29.84 31.92 7.55
N ASP A 165 29.78 31.01 8.52
CA ASP A 165 30.26 29.63 8.36
C ASP A 165 29.49 28.94 7.22
N PRO A 166 30.17 28.40 6.18
CA PRO A 166 29.52 27.68 5.09
C PRO A 166 28.86 26.35 5.51
N ARG A 167 28.90 25.97 6.80
CA ARG A 167 27.98 25.02 7.44
C ARG A 167 26.54 25.55 7.48
N GLY A 168 25.92 25.72 6.31
CA GLY A 168 24.48 25.95 6.20
C GLY A 168 23.67 24.79 6.83
N PRO A 169 22.40 25.02 7.20
CA PRO A 169 21.54 24.02 7.84
C PRO A 169 21.18 22.88 6.86
N GLY A 170 22.08 21.92 6.71
CA GLY A 170 22.06 20.91 5.64
C GLY A 170 22.73 19.58 6.01
N ALA A 171 22.80 19.25 7.30
CA ALA A 171 23.47 18.06 7.81
C ALA A 171 22.75 17.42 9.02
N GLY A 172 21.42 17.23 8.94
CA GLY A 172 20.68 16.59 10.04
C GLY A 172 19.17 16.35 9.83
N ASP A 173 18.52 17.10 8.93
CA ASP A 173 17.05 17.12 8.76
C ASP A 173 16.45 15.85 8.12
N GLY A 174 16.53 14.74 8.85
CA GLY A 174 15.86 13.47 8.58
C GLY A 174 14.37 13.47 8.98
N PRO A 175 13.73 12.29 9.09
CA PRO A 175 12.29 12.15 9.30
C PRO A 175 11.72 12.96 10.48
N GLN A 176 12.50 13.16 11.55
CA GLN A 176 12.16 13.97 12.73
C GLN A 176 11.55 15.35 12.40
N ARG A 177 11.98 16.01 11.30
CA ARG A 177 11.43 17.32 10.88
C ARG A 177 10.08 17.21 10.17
N ARG A 178 9.78 16.07 9.54
CA ARG A 178 8.46 15.73 8.98
C ARG A 178 7.52 15.24 10.08
N ASP A 179 8.01 14.45 11.02
CA ASP A 179 7.22 13.91 12.14
C ASP A 179 6.71 15.03 13.06
N ARG A 180 7.59 15.96 13.46
CA ARG A 180 7.23 17.19 14.22
C ARG A 180 6.31 18.16 13.47
N ALA A 181 6.19 18.03 12.15
CA ALA A 181 5.25 18.82 11.34
C ALA A 181 3.86 18.15 11.21
N MET A 182 3.79 16.82 11.38
CA MET A 182 2.54 16.07 11.33
C MET A 182 1.74 16.20 12.63
N THR A 183 2.40 16.09 13.79
CA THR A 183 1.73 16.20 15.11
C THR A 183 1.16 17.59 15.42
N ARG A 184 1.56 18.62 14.66
CA ARG A 184 1.03 19.99 14.75
C ARG A 184 -0.27 20.19 13.97
N ARG A 185 -0.74 19.20 13.21
CA ARG A 185 -1.96 19.30 12.39
C ARG A 185 -3.17 18.80 13.18
N PRO A 186 -4.32 19.51 13.20
CA PRO A 186 -5.54 19.04 13.87
C PRO A 186 -5.98 17.63 13.42
N ALA A 187 -5.75 17.28 12.15
CA ALA A 187 -6.04 15.96 11.62
C ALA A 187 -5.26 14.80 12.31
N PHE A 188 -4.07 15.07 12.88
CA PHE A 188 -3.34 14.07 13.67
C PHE A 188 -4.05 13.78 15.00
N TRP A 189 -4.58 14.82 15.64
CA TRP A 189 -5.33 14.69 16.89
C TRP A 189 -6.71 14.07 16.65
N LEU A 190 -7.37 14.41 15.54
CA LEU A 190 -8.57 13.71 15.08
C LEU A 190 -8.29 12.22 14.85
N TRP A 191 -7.21 11.87 14.14
CA TRP A 191 -6.81 10.47 13.95
C TRP A 191 -6.55 9.76 15.28
N ALA A 192 -5.81 10.38 16.21
CA ALA A 192 -5.46 9.79 17.49
C ALA A 192 -6.70 9.59 18.39
N VAL A 193 -7.54 10.62 18.54
CA VAL A 193 -8.77 10.57 19.35
C VAL A 193 -9.75 9.55 18.77
N MET A 194 -9.97 9.52 17.46
CA MET A 194 -10.88 8.55 16.85
C MET A 194 -10.35 7.11 16.93
N CYS A 195 -9.03 6.88 16.81
CA CYS A 195 -8.46 5.55 17.03
C CYS A 195 -8.58 5.08 18.49
N LEU A 196 -8.40 5.98 19.47
CA LEU A 196 -8.56 5.66 20.89
C LEU A 196 -10.03 5.42 21.26
N LEU A 197 -10.94 6.27 20.78
CA LEU A 197 -12.38 6.13 20.97
C LEU A 197 -12.90 4.84 20.34
N GLY A 198 -12.53 4.57 19.08
CA GLY A 198 -12.91 3.34 18.39
C GLY A 198 -12.35 2.08 19.05
N LEU A 199 -11.09 2.10 19.50
CA LEU A 199 -10.51 1.00 20.28
C LEU A 199 -11.27 0.78 21.60
N TRP A 200 -11.64 1.83 22.32
CA TRP A 200 -12.42 1.71 23.56
C TRP A 200 -13.82 1.12 23.32
N ILE A 201 -14.54 1.58 22.29
CA ILE A 201 -15.85 1.02 21.92
C ILE A 201 -15.72 -0.44 21.49
N ALA A 202 -14.75 -0.77 20.64
CA ALA A 202 -14.51 -2.14 20.17
C ALA A 202 -14.15 -3.09 21.32
N LEU A 203 -13.30 -2.67 22.27
CA LEU A 203 -12.99 -3.47 23.45
C LEU A 203 -14.23 -3.67 24.33
N GLY A 204 -14.98 -2.62 24.65
CA GLY A 204 -16.20 -2.75 25.45
C GLY A 204 -17.30 -3.61 24.79
N ALA A 205 -17.39 -3.60 23.46
CA ALA A 205 -18.30 -4.47 22.71
C ALA A 205 -17.88 -5.94 22.67
N MET A 206 -16.61 -6.26 23.00
CA MET A 206 -16.02 -7.59 22.89
C MET A 206 -15.54 -8.16 24.24
N GLU A 207 -15.56 -7.36 25.31
CA GLU A 207 -14.97 -7.66 26.62
C GLU A 207 -15.46 -8.98 27.20
N ALA A 208 -16.78 -9.20 27.24
CA ALA A 208 -17.37 -10.45 27.75
C ALA A 208 -16.87 -11.68 26.95
N GLN A 209 -16.89 -11.61 25.62
CA GLN A 209 -16.47 -12.70 24.75
C GLN A 209 -14.97 -13.00 24.86
N ILE A 210 -14.14 -11.96 25.08
CA ILE A 210 -12.70 -12.10 25.30
C ILE A 210 -12.41 -12.71 26.69
N GLY A 211 -13.20 -12.35 27.71
CA GLY A 211 -13.11 -12.89 29.06
C GLY A 211 -13.59 -14.34 29.18
N GLU A 212 -14.64 -14.70 28.47
CA GLU A 212 -15.21 -16.06 28.42
C GLU A 212 -14.35 -17.01 27.56
N PHE A 213 -13.86 -16.54 26.39
CA PHE A 213 -13.15 -17.38 25.40
C PHE A 213 -11.71 -16.89 25.11
N PRO A 214 -10.84 -16.71 26.13
CA PRO A 214 -9.51 -16.11 25.95
C PRO A 214 -8.59 -16.96 25.06
N ALA A 215 -8.78 -18.29 25.03
CA ALA A 215 -8.05 -19.18 24.13
C ALA A 215 -8.42 -18.93 22.66
N GLY A 216 -9.72 -18.84 22.35
CA GLY A 216 -10.21 -18.50 21.02
C GLY A 216 -9.81 -17.08 20.57
N ALA A 217 -9.87 -16.10 21.48
CA ALA A 217 -9.39 -14.75 21.23
C ALA A 217 -7.88 -14.72 20.90
N LEU A 218 -7.05 -15.43 21.67
CA LEU A 218 -5.62 -15.55 21.39
C LEU A 218 -5.36 -16.25 20.05
N THR A 219 -6.08 -17.34 19.74
CA THR A 219 -5.98 -18.04 18.45
C THR A 219 -6.37 -17.12 17.27
N GLY A 220 -7.47 -16.38 17.38
CA GLY A 220 -7.90 -15.40 16.37
C GLY A 220 -6.83 -14.33 16.12
N LEU A 221 -6.24 -13.76 17.17
CA LEU A 221 -5.17 -12.78 17.07
C LEU A 221 -3.90 -13.36 16.42
N VAL A 222 -3.49 -14.58 16.81
CA VAL A 222 -2.33 -15.28 16.24
C VAL A 222 -2.52 -15.60 14.76
N LEU A 223 -3.73 -15.97 14.34
CA LEU A 223 -4.05 -16.25 12.93
C LEU A 223 -4.15 -14.97 12.08
N LEU A 224 -4.72 -13.89 12.60
CA LEU A 224 -4.94 -12.66 11.84
C LEU A 224 -3.70 -11.75 11.76
N THR A 225 -2.80 -11.80 12.74
CA THR A 225 -1.55 -11.02 12.75
C THR A 225 -0.64 -11.25 11.51
N PRO A 226 -0.31 -12.49 11.07
CA PRO A 226 0.48 -12.71 9.87
C PRO A 226 -0.26 -12.31 8.59
N VAL A 227 -1.60 -12.45 8.55
CA VAL A 227 -2.44 -11.98 7.43
C VAL A 227 -2.37 -10.47 7.31
N LEU A 228 -2.52 -9.75 8.43
CA LEU A 228 -2.36 -8.29 8.49
C LEU A 228 -0.98 -7.86 7.97
N ALA A 229 0.11 -8.49 8.46
CA ALA A 229 1.47 -8.19 8.02
C ALA A 229 1.67 -8.45 6.51
N ALA A 230 1.16 -9.57 6.00
CA ALA A 230 1.27 -9.96 4.58
C ALA A 230 0.45 -9.04 3.67
N GLY A 231 -0.79 -8.71 4.03
CA GLY A 231 -1.66 -7.82 3.25
C GLY A 231 -1.14 -6.39 3.23
N VAL A 232 -0.68 -5.84 4.36
CA VAL A 232 -0.04 -4.52 4.41
C VAL A 232 1.26 -4.51 3.60
N TRP A 233 2.05 -5.59 3.61
CA TRP A 233 3.20 -5.74 2.72
C TRP A 233 2.78 -5.73 1.25
N ALA A 234 1.76 -6.51 0.87
CA ALA A 234 1.29 -6.66 -0.51
C ALA A 234 0.70 -5.36 -1.07
N LEU A 235 -0.27 -4.76 -0.39
CA LEU A 235 -0.94 -3.52 -0.83
C LEU A 235 0.04 -2.34 -0.95
N ARG A 236 1.05 -2.25 -0.07
CA ARG A 236 2.14 -1.26 -0.21
C ARG A 236 3.04 -1.53 -1.41
N ARG A 237 3.21 -2.80 -1.83
CA ARG A 237 4.07 -3.21 -2.95
C ARG A 237 3.43 -3.01 -4.33
N LEU A 238 2.11 -2.92 -4.42
CA LEU A 238 1.36 -2.68 -5.67
C LEU A 238 1.64 -1.31 -6.33
N HIS A 239 2.17 -0.33 -5.59
CA HIS A 239 2.56 0.95 -6.19
C HIS A 239 3.80 0.76 -7.11
N PRO A 240 3.73 1.13 -8.41
CA PRO A 240 4.64 0.59 -9.44
C PRO A 240 6.08 1.08 -9.30
N VAL A 241 6.29 2.36 -8.98
CA VAL A 241 7.60 3.00 -8.99
C VAL A 241 8.33 2.90 -7.65
N ARG A 242 7.63 3.04 -6.53
CA ARG A 242 8.18 2.91 -5.16
C ARG A 242 7.09 2.44 -4.18
N PRO A 243 7.38 1.61 -3.15
CA PRO A 243 6.37 1.23 -2.17
C PRO A 243 5.79 2.45 -1.45
N ARG A 244 4.51 2.37 -1.03
CA ARG A 244 3.94 3.39 -0.13
C ARG A 244 4.72 3.42 1.20
N PRO A 245 4.96 4.58 1.84
CA PRO A 245 5.65 4.67 3.14
C PRO A 245 5.00 3.78 4.20
N LEU A 246 5.78 3.30 5.18
CA LEU A 246 5.25 2.43 6.23
C LEU A 246 4.31 3.19 7.17
N GLY A 247 4.72 4.37 7.66
CA GLY A 247 3.91 5.20 8.56
C GLY A 247 2.52 5.48 8.00
N TYR A 248 2.42 6.04 6.79
CA TYR A 248 1.13 6.32 6.14
C TYR A 248 0.27 5.08 5.91
N ALA A 249 0.88 3.92 5.68
CA ALA A 249 0.14 2.66 5.57
C ALA A 249 -0.39 2.18 6.92
N LEU A 250 0.40 2.28 8.00
CA LEU A 250 -0.03 1.94 9.35
C LEU A 250 -1.10 2.92 9.86
N ILE A 251 -1.01 4.20 9.53
CA ILE A 251 -2.01 5.24 9.86
C ILE A 251 -3.37 4.90 9.21
N ALA A 252 -3.38 4.51 7.93
CA ALA A 252 -4.60 4.07 7.23
C ALA A 252 -5.18 2.76 7.81
N VAL A 253 -4.32 1.77 8.07
CA VAL A 253 -4.71 0.48 8.68
C VAL A 253 -5.30 0.67 10.08
N ALA A 254 -4.65 1.47 10.92
CA ALA A 254 -5.11 1.75 12.28
C ALA A 254 -6.41 2.56 12.29
N TRP A 255 -6.58 3.50 11.35
CA TRP A 255 -7.89 4.14 11.18
C TRP A 255 -8.97 3.11 10.82
N GLY A 256 -8.69 2.21 9.86
CA GLY A 256 -9.62 1.15 9.48
C GLY A 256 -10.03 0.24 10.64
N GLY A 257 -9.04 -0.38 11.30
CA GLY A 257 -9.26 -1.41 12.32
C GLY A 257 -9.56 -0.90 13.73
N LEU A 258 -9.34 0.39 14.01
CA LEU A 258 -9.65 0.99 15.31
C LEU A 258 -10.79 2.01 15.18
N ALA A 259 -10.54 3.12 14.47
CA ALA A 259 -11.49 4.23 14.38
C ALA A 259 -12.77 3.86 13.63
N ALA A 260 -12.65 3.40 12.39
CA ALA A 260 -13.79 3.08 11.55
C ALA A 260 -14.53 1.83 12.06
N PHE A 261 -13.82 0.73 12.37
CA PHE A 261 -14.43 -0.47 12.94
C PHE A 261 -15.15 -0.18 14.26
N GLY A 262 -14.46 0.41 15.24
CA GLY A 262 -15.05 0.64 16.56
C GLY A 262 -16.23 1.61 16.57
N THR A 263 -16.27 2.59 15.65
CA THR A 263 -17.42 3.50 15.52
C THR A 263 -18.54 2.96 14.62
N ALA A 264 -18.24 2.02 13.71
CA ALA A 264 -19.25 1.30 12.94
C ALA A 264 -20.13 0.39 13.81
N LEU A 265 -19.60 -0.20 14.89
CA LEU A 265 -20.39 -1.09 15.77
C LEU A 265 -21.67 -0.41 16.32
N PRO A 266 -21.62 0.75 17.01
CA PRO A 266 -22.83 1.44 17.46
C PRO A 266 -23.61 2.12 16.32
N ALA A 267 -22.95 2.51 15.22
CA ALA A 267 -23.61 3.13 14.07
C ALA A 267 -24.50 2.13 13.33
N ASN A 268 -23.98 0.96 12.96
CA ASN A 268 -24.76 -0.16 12.45
C ASN A 268 -25.92 -0.50 13.38
N ALA A 269 -25.67 -0.69 14.68
CA ALA A 269 -26.70 -1.03 15.65
C ALA A 269 -27.83 0.01 15.69
N ALA A 270 -27.51 1.31 15.63
CA ALA A 270 -28.48 2.38 15.55
C ALA A 270 -29.25 2.40 14.22
N PHE A 271 -28.58 2.15 13.08
CA PHE A 271 -29.21 2.15 11.76
C PHE A 271 -30.16 0.95 11.59
N GLN A 272 -29.73 -0.24 12.01
CA GLN A 272 -30.54 -1.46 12.10
C GLN A 272 -31.78 -1.22 12.99
N ALA A 273 -31.59 -0.59 14.16
CA ALA A 273 -32.69 -0.24 15.06
C ALA A 273 -33.66 0.84 14.50
N ILE A 274 -33.28 1.55 13.43
CA ILE A 274 -34.19 2.42 12.67
C ILE A 274 -34.93 1.59 11.61
N ILE A 275 -34.21 0.80 10.80
CA ILE A 275 -34.78 -0.04 9.73
C ILE A 275 -35.80 -1.03 10.30
N ALA A 276 -35.49 -1.70 11.42
CA ALA A 276 -36.42 -2.59 12.12
C ALA A 276 -37.72 -1.90 12.61
N LYS A 277 -37.70 -0.58 12.83
CA LYS A 277 -38.87 0.21 13.25
C LYS A 277 -39.65 0.82 12.09
N THR A 278 -39.02 1.02 10.93
CA THR A 278 -39.65 1.67 9.76
C THR A 278 -40.07 0.69 8.67
N ALA A 279 -39.37 -0.43 8.52
CA ALA A 279 -39.63 -1.49 7.54
C ALA A 279 -39.95 -2.86 8.17
N GLY A 280 -39.80 -2.99 9.50
CA GLY A 280 -40.16 -4.17 10.27
C GLY A 280 -38.98 -5.11 10.61
N PRO A 281 -39.08 -5.94 11.66
CA PRO A 281 -37.98 -6.80 12.10
C PRO A 281 -37.54 -7.85 11.06
N GLU A 282 -38.47 -8.42 10.31
CA GLU A 282 -38.20 -9.44 9.28
C GLU A 282 -37.39 -8.85 8.12
N PHE A 283 -37.84 -7.71 7.56
CA PHE A 283 -37.08 -6.98 6.54
C PHE A 283 -35.69 -6.58 7.04
N ASN A 284 -35.57 -6.19 8.32
CA ASN A 284 -34.27 -5.87 8.90
C ASN A 284 -33.36 -7.11 9.04
N ALA A 285 -33.89 -8.28 9.34
CA ALA A 285 -33.11 -9.51 9.42
C ALA A 285 -32.53 -9.91 8.04
N ASP A 286 -33.31 -9.76 6.97
CA ASP A 286 -32.90 -10.10 5.60
C ASP A 286 -32.02 -9.03 4.92
N TRP A 287 -32.37 -7.75 5.07
CA TRP A 287 -31.80 -6.64 4.29
C TRP A 287 -31.12 -5.55 5.13
N GLY A 288 -31.26 -5.57 6.46
CA GLY A 288 -30.76 -4.49 7.33
C GLY A 288 -29.25 -4.31 7.23
N ALA A 289 -28.48 -5.42 7.18
CA ALA A 289 -27.04 -5.38 6.96
C ALA A 289 -26.67 -4.76 5.60
N SER A 290 -27.37 -5.20 4.54
CA SER A 290 -27.20 -4.76 3.15
C SER A 290 -27.56 -3.28 2.90
N ILE A 291 -28.12 -2.59 3.90
CA ILE A 291 -28.49 -1.17 3.86
C ILE A 291 -27.66 -0.35 4.86
N ALA A 292 -27.44 -0.84 6.08
CA ALA A 292 -26.72 -0.14 7.14
C ALA A 292 -25.20 -0.07 6.86
N ALA A 293 -24.52 -1.23 6.86
CA ALA A 293 -23.06 -1.34 6.77
C ALA A 293 -22.45 -0.71 5.49
N PRO A 294 -23.13 -0.69 4.33
CA PRO A 294 -22.70 0.09 3.18
C PRO A 294 -22.61 1.60 3.42
N VAL A 295 -23.49 2.15 4.26
CA VAL A 295 -23.64 3.60 4.43
C VAL A 295 -22.70 4.15 5.48
N ASP A 296 -22.65 3.56 6.68
CA ASP A 296 -21.75 4.03 7.73
C ASP A 296 -20.31 3.57 7.49
N GLU A 297 -20.07 2.28 7.23
CA GLU A 297 -18.71 1.76 7.20
C GLU A 297 -17.87 2.30 6.04
N GLU A 298 -18.39 2.34 4.80
CA GLU A 298 -17.57 2.84 3.68
C GLU A 298 -17.29 4.33 3.82
N LEU A 299 -18.21 5.12 4.38
CA LEU A 299 -17.93 6.53 4.71
C LEU A 299 -16.88 6.65 5.82
N LEU A 300 -16.97 5.85 6.88
CA LEU A 300 -15.98 5.81 7.98
C LEU A 300 -14.60 5.34 7.48
N LYS A 301 -14.52 4.27 6.69
CA LYS A 301 -13.28 3.74 6.10
C LYS A 301 -12.63 4.77 5.16
N LEU A 302 -13.43 5.44 4.31
CA LEU A 302 -12.93 6.47 3.38
C LEU A 302 -12.52 7.78 4.07
N ALA A 303 -13.16 8.15 5.18
CA ALA A 303 -12.74 9.29 6.00
C ALA A 303 -11.27 9.17 6.42
N GLY A 304 -10.75 7.95 6.65
CA GLY A 304 -9.34 7.70 6.95
C GLY A 304 -8.38 8.13 5.83
N VAL A 305 -8.81 8.05 4.56
CA VAL A 305 -8.02 8.54 3.41
C VAL A 305 -7.98 10.07 3.39
N ALA A 306 -9.10 10.73 3.74
CA ALA A 306 -9.15 12.19 3.87
C ALA A 306 -8.34 12.69 5.07
N VAL A 307 -8.45 12.05 6.24
CA VAL A 307 -7.67 12.37 7.45
C VAL A 307 -6.18 12.17 7.22
N LEU A 308 -5.77 11.08 6.55
CA LEU A 308 -4.38 10.88 6.13
C LEU A 308 -3.90 11.99 5.18
N ALA A 309 -4.72 12.44 4.23
CA ALA A 309 -4.36 13.56 3.36
C ALA A 309 -4.23 14.89 4.12
N LEU A 310 -5.07 15.15 5.12
CA LEU A 310 -4.98 16.35 5.97
C LEU A 310 -3.76 16.31 6.92
N MET A 311 -3.41 15.13 7.43
CA MET A 311 -2.16 14.89 8.19
C MET A 311 -0.90 15.02 7.31
N ALA A 312 -0.96 14.52 6.09
CA ALA A 312 0.15 14.46 5.15
C ALA A 312 -0.32 14.88 3.74
N PRO A 313 -0.34 16.19 3.44
CA PRO A 313 -0.89 16.76 2.21
C PRO A 313 -0.39 16.12 0.91
N ARG A 314 0.88 15.71 0.89
CA ARG A 314 1.56 15.08 -0.25
C ARG A 314 1.53 13.54 -0.20
N ALA A 315 0.76 12.92 0.69
CA ALA A 315 0.58 11.46 0.72
C ALA A 315 -0.45 10.98 -0.31
N VAL A 316 -1.52 11.75 -0.55
CA VAL A 316 -2.61 11.40 -1.49
C VAL A 316 -2.64 12.39 -2.65
N ARG A 317 -1.95 12.07 -3.75
CA ARG A 317 -1.72 13.03 -4.87
C ARG A 317 -2.49 12.67 -6.15
N GLY A 318 -3.37 11.69 -6.07
CA GLY A 318 -4.13 11.18 -7.21
C GLY A 318 -4.81 9.84 -6.93
N PRO A 319 -5.55 9.29 -7.91
CA PRO A 319 -6.35 8.07 -7.73
C PRO A 319 -5.53 6.85 -7.32
N LEU A 320 -4.26 6.75 -7.73
CA LEU A 320 -3.43 5.59 -7.37
C LEU A 320 -2.95 5.63 -5.91
N ASP A 321 -2.73 6.81 -5.34
CA ASP A 321 -2.45 6.93 -3.90
C ASP A 321 -3.73 6.63 -3.13
N GLY A 322 -4.85 7.27 -3.49
CA GLY A 322 -6.16 7.10 -2.85
C GLY A 322 -6.68 5.66 -2.86
N TRP A 323 -6.64 4.97 -4.02
CA TRP A 323 -6.96 3.54 -4.14
C TRP A 323 -6.17 2.69 -3.15
N GLY A 324 -4.89 3.01 -2.95
CA GLY A 324 -4.00 2.23 -2.11
C GLY A 324 -4.15 2.48 -0.62
N TYR A 325 -4.47 3.70 -0.19
CA TYR A 325 -4.77 3.99 1.20
C TYR A 325 -6.21 3.61 1.57
N GLY A 326 -7.16 3.68 0.62
CA GLY A 326 -8.49 3.09 0.75
C GLY A 326 -8.42 1.57 0.94
N ALA A 327 -7.63 0.88 0.11
CA ALA A 327 -7.35 -0.54 0.30
C ALA A 327 -6.77 -0.85 1.69
N LEU A 328 -5.81 -0.05 2.17
CA LEU A 328 -5.19 -0.25 3.48
C LEU A 328 -6.14 0.05 4.65
N ALA A 329 -7.08 1.00 4.50
CA ALA A 329 -8.12 1.27 5.50
C ALA A 329 -9.18 0.15 5.54
N GLY A 330 -9.76 -0.22 4.38
CA GLY A 330 -10.71 -1.33 4.31
C GLY A 330 -10.10 -2.67 4.74
N PHE A 331 -8.80 -2.89 4.49
CA PHE A 331 -8.09 -4.07 4.99
C PHE A 331 -7.85 -4.03 6.52
N GLY A 332 -7.56 -2.85 7.08
CA GLY A 332 -7.49 -2.69 8.54
C GLY A 332 -8.82 -2.98 9.22
N PHE A 333 -9.92 -2.48 8.65
CA PHE A 333 -11.29 -2.75 9.09
C PHE A 333 -11.58 -4.26 9.04
N GLN A 334 -11.32 -4.91 7.91
CA GLN A 334 -11.52 -6.34 7.73
C GLN A 334 -10.80 -7.21 8.76
N ILE A 335 -9.60 -6.81 9.21
CA ILE A 335 -8.86 -7.60 10.21
C ILE A 335 -9.53 -7.51 11.59
N ALA A 336 -10.05 -6.36 11.98
CA ALA A 336 -10.81 -6.19 13.23
C ALA A 336 -12.20 -6.85 13.16
N GLU A 337 -12.88 -6.71 12.03
CA GLU A 337 -14.18 -7.35 11.77
C GLU A 337 -14.07 -8.88 11.72
N ASN A 338 -13.06 -9.44 11.03
CA ASN A 338 -12.75 -10.88 11.08
C ASN A 338 -12.49 -11.38 12.51
N PHE A 339 -11.90 -10.54 13.39
CA PHE A 339 -11.67 -10.91 14.79
C PHE A 339 -12.98 -11.00 15.58
N LEU A 340 -13.90 -10.06 15.37
CA LEU A 340 -15.26 -10.15 15.92
C LEU A 340 -16.03 -11.37 15.39
N TYR A 341 -15.90 -11.70 14.10
CA TYR A 341 -16.51 -12.92 13.55
C TYR A 341 -15.95 -14.21 14.16
N VAL A 342 -14.67 -14.23 14.56
CA VAL A 342 -14.11 -15.37 15.32
C VAL A 342 -14.82 -15.52 16.65
N LEU A 343 -14.94 -14.45 17.44
CA LEU A 343 -15.63 -14.51 18.74
C LEU A 343 -17.11 -14.88 18.62
N ASN A 344 -17.83 -14.25 17.69
CA ASN A 344 -19.24 -14.58 17.42
C ASN A 344 -19.43 -16.05 17.03
N THR A 345 -18.49 -16.64 16.28
CA THR A 345 -18.59 -18.05 15.84
C THR A 345 -18.26 -19.03 16.97
N ILE A 346 -17.44 -18.64 17.95
CA ILE A 346 -17.22 -19.42 19.19
C ILE A 346 -18.55 -19.53 19.97
N VAL A 347 -19.25 -18.40 20.16
CA VAL A 347 -20.58 -18.38 20.81
C VAL A 347 -21.60 -19.22 20.02
N LEU A 348 -21.68 -19.04 18.70
CA LEU A 348 -22.62 -19.78 17.83
C LEU A 348 -22.34 -21.29 17.73
N THR A 349 -21.11 -21.74 18.02
CA THR A 349 -20.75 -23.17 18.11
C THR A 349 -20.79 -23.72 19.55
N GLY A 350 -21.40 -22.96 20.47
CA GLY A 350 -21.68 -23.42 21.83
C GLY A 350 -20.51 -23.35 22.80
N GLY A 351 -19.45 -22.59 22.50
CA GLY A 351 -18.38 -22.28 23.47
C GLY A 351 -17.59 -23.49 23.99
N THR A 352 -17.53 -24.59 23.24
CA THR A 352 -16.83 -25.83 23.63
C THR A 352 -15.65 -26.19 22.73
N GLN A 353 -15.44 -25.47 21.62
CA GLN A 353 -14.39 -25.77 20.63
C GLN A 353 -13.76 -24.48 20.04
N ASP A 354 -13.41 -23.53 20.90
CA ASP A 354 -13.07 -22.15 20.54
C ASP A 354 -12.03 -22.04 19.40
N ALA A 355 -10.99 -22.86 19.46
CA ALA A 355 -9.95 -22.90 18.44
C ALA A 355 -10.47 -23.41 17.09
N ASN A 356 -11.35 -24.43 17.06
CA ASN A 356 -11.94 -24.95 15.83
C ASN A 356 -12.88 -23.93 15.18
N ALA A 357 -13.66 -23.21 15.99
CA ALA A 357 -14.50 -22.11 15.54
C ALA A 357 -13.65 -20.97 14.92
N ALA A 358 -12.51 -20.63 15.54
CA ALA A 358 -11.55 -19.68 14.98
C ALA A 358 -10.96 -20.17 13.64
N PHE A 359 -10.54 -21.44 13.53
CA PHE A 359 -10.03 -22.02 12.28
C PHE A 359 -11.08 -22.06 11.16
N PHE A 360 -12.34 -22.42 11.47
CA PHE A 360 -13.44 -22.46 10.51
C PHE A 360 -13.75 -21.06 9.96
N THR A 361 -13.89 -20.07 10.86
CA THR A 361 -14.09 -18.66 10.52
C THR A 361 -12.95 -18.12 9.67
N PHE A 362 -11.71 -18.43 10.05
CA PHE A 362 -10.52 -18.05 9.30
C PHE A 362 -10.51 -18.65 7.89
N GLY A 363 -10.82 -19.94 7.74
CA GLY A 363 -10.94 -20.59 6.44
C GLY A 363 -11.97 -19.89 5.54
N GLY A 364 -13.19 -19.70 6.03
CA GLY A 364 -14.25 -19.02 5.30
C GLY A 364 -13.90 -17.58 4.90
N ARG A 365 -13.56 -16.73 5.87
CA ARG A 365 -13.38 -15.28 5.64
C ARG A 365 -12.01 -14.92 5.04
N VAL A 366 -10.94 -15.64 5.37
CA VAL A 366 -9.58 -15.31 4.89
C VAL A 366 -9.21 -16.07 3.62
N ILE A 367 -9.60 -17.33 3.45
CA ILE A 367 -9.30 -18.08 2.22
C ILE A 367 -10.41 -17.87 1.18
N GLY A 368 -11.67 -17.97 1.59
CA GLY A 368 -12.84 -17.76 0.72
C GLY A 368 -13.21 -16.30 0.46
N GLY A 369 -13.04 -15.41 1.45
CA GLY A 369 -13.53 -14.02 1.38
C GLY A 369 -12.50 -12.95 1.01
N ALA A 370 -11.21 -13.13 1.30
CA ALA A 370 -10.24 -12.02 1.31
C ALA A 370 -9.87 -11.41 -0.06
N TRP A 371 -10.36 -11.97 -1.17
CA TRP A 371 -10.10 -11.44 -2.52
C TRP A 371 -11.07 -10.33 -2.94
N TRP A 372 -12.22 -10.22 -2.28
CA TRP A 372 -13.35 -9.36 -2.70
C TRP A 372 -14.08 -8.69 -1.51
N SER A 373 -13.38 -8.57 -0.38
CA SER A 373 -13.84 -7.99 0.88
C SER A 373 -13.65 -6.46 0.94
N HIS A 374 -13.93 -5.87 2.11
CA HIS A 374 -13.79 -4.44 2.46
C HIS A 374 -12.63 -3.70 1.78
N TRP A 375 -11.41 -4.28 1.74
CA TRP A 375 -10.27 -3.62 1.09
C TRP A 375 -10.51 -3.30 -0.38
N ALA A 376 -11.22 -4.16 -1.12
CA ALA A 376 -11.51 -3.98 -2.54
C ALA A 376 -12.55 -2.87 -2.75
N MET A 377 -13.58 -2.82 -1.91
CA MET A 377 -14.67 -1.84 -1.94
C MET A 377 -14.16 -0.43 -1.59
N THR A 378 -13.50 -0.28 -0.45
CA THR A 378 -12.88 0.99 -0.04
C THR A 378 -11.77 1.43 -0.99
N ALA A 379 -11.10 0.52 -1.71
CA ALA A 379 -10.15 0.91 -2.77
C ALA A 379 -10.82 1.57 -3.99
N VAL A 380 -12.05 1.17 -4.35
CA VAL A 380 -12.82 1.81 -5.43
C VAL A 380 -13.20 3.23 -5.01
N GLY A 381 -13.83 3.41 -3.84
CA GLY A 381 -14.16 4.73 -3.29
C GLY A 381 -12.92 5.62 -3.10
N GLY A 382 -11.83 5.02 -2.59
CA GLY A 382 -10.54 5.67 -2.39
C GLY A 382 -9.89 6.14 -3.70
N ALA A 383 -10.12 5.47 -4.82
CA ALA A 383 -9.63 5.92 -6.12
C ALA A 383 -10.32 7.22 -6.56
N GLY A 384 -11.64 7.32 -6.41
CA GLY A 384 -12.40 8.53 -6.70
C GLY A 384 -12.05 9.69 -5.76
N LEU A 385 -12.00 9.43 -4.45
CA LEU A 385 -11.54 10.41 -3.46
C LEU A 385 -10.09 10.87 -3.74
N GLY A 386 -9.22 9.97 -4.21
CA GLY A 386 -7.87 10.30 -4.67
C GLY A 386 -7.83 11.21 -5.90
N CYS A 387 -8.82 11.15 -6.81
CA CYS A 387 -8.95 12.13 -7.89
C CYS A 387 -9.28 13.53 -7.34
N LEU A 388 -10.23 13.63 -6.40
CA LEU A 388 -10.64 14.89 -5.77
C LEU A 388 -9.51 15.53 -4.97
N LEU A 389 -8.86 14.77 -4.09
CA LEU A 389 -7.72 15.23 -3.27
C LEU A 389 -6.48 15.56 -4.12
N GLY A 390 -6.26 14.82 -5.22
CA GLY A 390 -5.16 15.08 -6.15
C GLY A 390 -5.34 16.36 -6.98
N ARG A 391 -6.59 16.70 -7.34
CA ARG A 391 -6.97 17.97 -7.98
C ARG A 391 -8.47 18.23 -7.81
N ALA A 392 -8.83 19.24 -7.02
CA ALA A 392 -10.22 19.64 -6.84
C ALA A 392 -10.81 20.26 -8.14
N SER A 393 -11.99 19.79 -8.53
CA SER A 393 -12.80 20.29 -9.65
C SER A 393 -14.21 19.71 -9.58
N ARG A 394 -15.20 20.28 -10.29
CA ARG A 394 -16.56 19.71 -10.37
C ARG A 394 -16.56 18.26 -10.89
N GLY A 395 -15.74 17.96 -11.91
CA GLY A 395 -15.64 16.61 -12.48
C GLY A 395 -14.97 15.60 -11.55
N THR A 396 -13.94 15.99 -10.81
CA THR A 396 -13.29 15.10 -9.83
C THR A 396 -14.12 14.92 -8.56
N ALA A 397 -14.93 15.92 -8.17
CA ALA A 397 -15.93 15.77 -7.12
C ALA A 397 -17.04 14.79 -7.51
N ALA A 398 -17.63 14.95 -8.71
CA ALA A 398 -18.64 14.01 -9.23
C ALA A 398 -18.09 12.58 -9.34
N LEU A 399 -16.86 12.40 -9.83
CA LEU A 399 -16.19 11.10 -9.87
C LEU A 399 -15.92 10.53 -8.47
N ALA A 400 -15.59 11.36 -7.47
CA ALA A 400 -15.45 10.92 -6.10
C ALA A 400 -16.80 10.40 -5.57
N CYS A 401 -17.86 11.20 -5.63
CA CYS A 401 -19.21 10.80 -5.21
C CYS A 401 -19.67 9.50 -5.89
N ALA A 402 -19.52 9.38 -7.22
CA ALA A 402 -19.86 8.17 -7.96
C ALA A 402 -19.02 6.94 -7.53
N SER A 403 -17.75 7.14 -7.16
CA SER A 403 -16.89 6.05 -6.67
C SER A 403 -17.23 5.63 -5.24
N VAL A 404 -17.68 6.57 -4.39
CA VAL A 404 -18.20 6.26 -3.05
C VAL A 404 -19.50 5.48 -3.17
N VAL A 405 -20.48 5.98 -3.95
CA VAL A 405 -21.75 5.27 -4.20
C VAL A 405 -21.50 3.88 -4.80
N LEU A 406 -20.51 3.71 -5.68
CA LEU A 406 -20.13 2.40 -6.20
C LEU A 406 -19.51 1.49 -5.12
N ALA A 407 -18.69 2.01 -4.20
CA ALA A 407 -18.18 1.22 -3.06
C ALA A 407 -19.32 0.76 -2.15
N MET A 408 -20.26 1.67 -1.83
CA MET A 408 -21.48 1.36 -1.07
C MET A 408 -22.33 0.30 -1.78
N ALA A 409 -22.57 0.44 -3.09
CA ALA A 409 -23.35 -0.52 -3.87
C ALA A 409 -22.69 -1.90 -3.98
N LEU A 410 -21.35 -1.97 -4.05
CA LEU A 410 -20.61 -3.24 -3.98
C LEU A 410 -20.70 -3.89 -2.60
N HIS A 411 -20.77 -3.08 -1.53
CA HIS A 411 -20.94 -3.56 -0.16
C HIS A 411 -22.37 -4.06 0.09
N ALA A 412 -23.39 -3.30 -0.34
CA ALA A 412 -24.79 -3.71 -0.32
C ALA A 412 -25.03 -5.00 -1.12
N TRP A 413 -24.33 -5.16 -2.25
CA TRP A 413 -24.33 -6.39 -3.02
C TRP A 413 -23.71 -7.55 -2.24
N TRP A 414 -22.55 -7.38 -1.60
CA TRP A 414 -21.90 -8.41 -0.79
C TRP A 414 -22.76 -8.88 0.38
N ASP A 415 -23.39 -7.94 1.09
CA ASP A 415 -24.22 -8.18 2.27
C ASP A 415 -25.70 -8.47 1.95
N SER A 416 -26.09 -8.49 0.67
CA SER A 416 -27.46 -8.84 0.26
C SER A 416 -27.83 -10.29 0.64
N PRO A 417 -29.11 -10.61 0.91
CA PRO A 417 -29.56 -12.00 1.08
C PRO A 417 -29.56 -12.78 -0.25
N LEU A 418 -29.25 -12.12 -1.37
CA LEU A 418 -29.19 -12.71 -2.71
C LEU A 418 -27.96 -13.62 -2.89
N LEU A 419 -28.15 -14.64 -3.73
CA LEU A 419 -27.16 -15.69 -4.03
C LEU A 419 -26.58 -16.38 -2.75
N PRO A 420 -27.44 -16.94 -1.88
CA PRO A 420 -26.98 -17.63 -0.68
C PRO A 420 -26.23 -18.94 -0.99
N GLY A 421 -25.27 -19.29 -0.14
CA GLY A 421 -24.52 -20.56 -0.20
C GLY A 421 -23.09 -20.43 -0.70
N ALA A 422 -22.19 -21.23 -0.13
CA ALA A 422 -20.73 -21.10 -0.30
C ALA A 422 -20.26 -21.20 -1.77
N ALA A 423 -20.93 -22.01 -2.59
CA ALA A 423 -20.60 -22.18 -4.01
C ALA A 423 -20.81 -20.90 -4.85
N LEU A 424 -21.66 -19.97 -4.39
CA LEU A 424 -21.96 -18.72 -5.10
C LEU A 424 -21.06 -17.55 -4.66
N LEU A 425 -20.23 -17.71 -3.61
CA LEU A 425 -19.31 -16.67 -3.14
C LEU A 425 -18.37 -16.13 -4.24
N PRO A 426 -17.83 -16.93 -5.20
CA PRO A 426 -17.05 -16.39 -6.31
C PRO A 426 -17.90 -15.55 -7.27
N VAL A 427 -19.17 -15.92 -7.51
CA VAL A 427 -20.10 -15.16 -8.37
C VAL A 427 -20.44 -13.81 -7.71
N LYS A 428 -20.66 -13.82 -6.39
CA LYS A 428 -20.93 -12.63 -5.59
C LYS A 428 -19.70 -11.72 -5.46
N GLY A 429 -18.52 -12.30 -5.27
CA GLY A 429 -17.27 -11.56 -5.04
C GLY A 429 -16.55 -11.05 -6.30
N LEU A 430 -16.63 -11.76 -7.43
CA LEU A 430 -15.91 -11.40 -8.66
C LEU A 430 -16.21 -9.97 -9.18
N PRO A 431 -17.46 -9.45 -9.16
CA PRO A 431 -17.74 -8.06 -9.51
C PRO A 431 -16.95 -7.04 -8.68
N ILE A 432 -16.79 -7.30 -7.38
CA ILE A 432 -16.10 -6.42 -6.43
C ILE A 432 -14.60 -6.39 -6.73
N LEU A 433 -13.99 -7.57 -6.87
CA LEU A 433 -12.58 -7.70 -7.28
C LEU A 433 -12.33 -7.08 -8.66
N LEU A 434 -13.25 -7.28 -9.62
CA LEU A 434 -13.16 -6.70 -10.96
C LEU A 434 -13.20 -5.16 -10.90
N ALA A 435 -14.12 -4.57 -10.14
CA ALA A 435 -14.18 -3.12 -9.94
C ALA A 435 -12.89 -2.56 -9.33
N ALA A 436 -12.36 -3.21 -8.28
CA ALA A 436 -11.10 -2.82 -7.65
C ALA A 436 -9.90 -2.94 -8.62
N VAL A 437 -9.84 -4.00 -9.43
CA VAL A 437 -8.79 -4.22 -10.44
C VAL A 437 -8.90 -3.23 -11.61
N VAL A 438 -10.10 -2.88 -12.06
CA VAL A 438 -10.33 -1.86 -13.09
C VAL A 438 -9.92 -0.49 -12.58
N ALA A 439 -10.36 -0.09 -11.38
CA ALA A 439 -9.95 1.15 -10.73
C ALA A 439 -8.42 1.24 -10.60
N TYR A 440 -7.77 0.17 -10.12
CA TYR A 440 -6.30 0.08 -10.06
C TYR A 440 -5.64 0.22 -11.44
N ARG A 441 -6.12 -0.49 -12.46
CA ARG A 441 -5.56 -0.44 -13.83
C ARG A 441 -5.67 0.95 -14.43
N LEU A 442 -6.81 1.63 -14.27
CA LEU A 442 -7.03 3.01 -14.73
C LEU A 442 -6.13 4.00 -13.97
N ALA A 443 -6.12 3.94 -12.63
CA ALA A 443 -5.29 4.78 -11.78
C ALA A 443 -3.79 4.61 -12.09
N ARG A 444 -3.33 3.37 -12.29
CA ARG A 444 -1.96 3.02 -12.69
C ARG A 444 -1.61 3.50 -14.10
N ARG A 445 -2.53 3.41 -15.06
CA ARG A 445 -2.35 3.96 -16.42
C ARG A 445 -2.16 5.47 -16.36
N HIS A 446 -3.01 6.18 -15.62
CA HIS A 446 -2.92 7.63 -15.43
C HIS A 446 -1.59 8.04 -14.75
N TYR A 447 -1.23 7.40 -13.64
CA TYR A 447 0.03 7.62 -12.94
C TYR A 447 1.24 7.44 -13.87
N LEU A 448 1.32 6.32 -14.60
CA LEU A 448 2.47 6.01 -15.46
C LEU A 448 2.56 6.92 -16.69
N ALA A 449 1.43 7.39 -17.23
CA ALA A 449 1.41 8.39 -18.29
C ALA A 449 1.99 9.73 -17.80
N ARG A 450 1.58 10.19 -16.61
CA ARG A 450 2.08 11.42 -15.99
C ARG A 450 3.56 11.32 -15.61
N PHE A 451 3.99 10.19 -15.06
CA PHE A 451 5.39 9.91 -14.72
C PHE A 451 6.31 9.97 -15.94
N ARG A 452 5.92 9.33 -17.05
CA ARG A 452 6.65 9.40 -18.33
C ARG A 452 6.68 10.81 -18.93
N ARG A 453 5.63 11.61 -18.72
CA ARG A 453 5.61 13.01 -19.15
C ARG A 453 6.62 13.84 -18.35
N ALA A 454 6.53 13.81 -17.02
CA ALA A 454 7.44 14.54 -16.13
C ALA A 454 8.91 14.13 -16.37
N ALA A 455 9.18 12.83 -16.57
CA ALA A 455 10.53 12.35 -16.85
C ALA A 455 11.12 12.97 -18.12
N ARG A 456 10.35 13.00 -19.23
CA ARG A 456 10.79 13.66 -20.47
C ARG A 456 10.98 15.17 -20.31
N GLU A 457 10.13 15.84 -19.53
CA GLU A 457 10.25 17.28 -19.27
C GLU A 457 11.51 17.62 -18.45
N GLU A 458 11.87 16.82 -17.45
CA GLU A 458 13.11 17.03 -16.69
C GLU A 458 14.38 16.52 -17.41
N THR A 459 14.27 15.52 -18.30
CA THR A 459 15.37 15.18 -19.24
C THR A 459 15.60 16.28 -20.27
N ALA A 460 14.55 16.87 -20.84
CA ALA A 460 14.68 18.00 -21.76
C ALA A 460 15.25 19.27 -21.10
N ARG A 461 15.11 19.39 -19.77
CA ARG A 461 15.75 20.42 -18.93
C ARG A 461 17.20 20.09 -18.53
N GLY A 462 17.75 18.93 -18.92
CA GLY A 462 19.08 18.48 -18.52
C GLY A 462 19.22 18.07 -17.04
N VAL A 463 18.11 18.03 -16.28
CA VAL A 463 18.11 17.63 -14.87
C VAL A 463 18.28 16.11 -14.75
N LEU A 464 17.61 15.35 -15.61
CA LEU A 464 17.79 13.89 -15.75
C LEU A 464 18.66 13.57 -16.97
N VAL A 465 19.67 12.72 -16.78
CA VAL A 465 20.53 12.21 -17.86
C VAL A 465 19.74 11.20 -18.70
N PRO A 466 19.93 11.14 -20.04
CA PRO A 466 19.27 10.15 -20.89
C PRO A 466 19.42 8.71 -20.37
N GLY A 467 18.28 8.00 -20.24
CA GLY A 467 18.22 6.64 -19.67
C GLY A 467 17.96 6.57 -18.16
N GLU A 468 18.14 7.66 -17.40
CA GLU A 468 17.75 7.69 -15.99
C GLU A 468 16.23 7.54 -15.82
N ASP A 469 15.43 7.99 -16.78
CA ASP A 469 13.98 7.77 -16.82
C ASP A 469 13.60 6.27 -16.75
N ARG A 470 14.32 5.43 -17.48
CA ARG A 470 14.13 3.97 -17.53
C ARG A 470 14.61 3.30 -16.25
N VAL A 471 15.67 3.83 -15.62
CA VAL A 471 16.14 3.39 -14.30
C VAL A 471 15.10 3.76 -13.23
N LEU A 472 14.63 5.01 -13.22
CA LEU A 472 13.66 5.53 -12.28
C LEU A 472 12.32 4.80 -12.36
N ALA A 473 11.83 4.49 -13.57
CA ALA A 473 10.56 3.81 -13.79
C ALA A 473 10.45 2.40 -13.18
N PHE A 474 11.56 1.66 -13.00
CA PHE A 474 11.52 0.27 -12.50
C PHE A 474 12.42 0.03 -11.29
N ARG A 475 11.81 -0.47 -10.21
CA ARG A 475 12.47 -0.85 -8.96
C ARG A 475 13.59 -1.89 -9.12
N LYS A 476 13.55 -2.72 -10.17
CA LYS A 476 14.60 -3.70 -10.50
C LYS A 476 15.89 -2.99 -10.96
N TRP A 477 15.79 -2.00 -11.84
CA TRP A 477 16.95 -1.27 -12.35
C TRP A 477 17.62 -0.43 -11.27
N ARG A 478 16.86 0.34 -10.48
CA ARG A 478 17.41 1.07 -9.31
C ARG A 478 18.07 0.14 -8.28
N ARG A 479 17.60 -1.11 -8.14
CA ARG A 479 18.27 -2.09 -7.26
C ARG A 479 19.57 -2.60 -7.88
N LYS A 480 19.64 -2.84 -9.20
CA LYS A 480 20.87 -3.26 -9.89
C LYS A 480 21.94 -2.17 -9.78
N GLU A 481 21.63 -0.95 -10.19
CA GLU A 481 22.53 0.22 -10.14
C GLU A 481 23.12 0.43 -8.73
N ARG A 482 22.32 0.19 -7.69
CA ARG A 482 22.76 0.30 -6.28
C ARG A 482 23.71 -0.81 -5.83
N TRP A 483 23.73 -1.97 -6.49
CA TRP A 483 24.75 -3.01 -6.29
C TRP A 483 26.03 -2.68 -7.06
N ASP A 484 25.89 -2.16 -8.29
CA ASP A 484 26.98 -1.75 -9.17
C ASP A 484 27.83 -0.58 -8.58
N VAL A 485 27.34 0.12 -7.55
CA VAL A 485 28.07 1.15 -6.78
C VAL A 485 28.63 0.59 -5.46
N PRO A 486 29.91 0.88 -5.08
CA PRO A 486 30.56 0.45 -3.83
C PRO A 486 29.79 0.75 -2.54
N GLY A 487 30.18 0.08 -1.44
CA GLY A 487 29.61 0.31 -0.11
C GLY A 487 29.85 1.73 0.45
N GLY A 488 29.32 2.00 1.65
CA GLY A 488 29.55 3.28 2.32
C GLY A 488 28.79 4.46 1.70
N GLU A 489 29.48 5.60 1.56
CA GLU A 489 28.88 6.88 1.15
C GLU A 489 28.35 6.92 -0.28
N PRO A 490 29.06 6.46 -1.34
CA PRO A 490 28.55 6.53 -2.72
C PRO A 490 27.17 5.89 -2.90
N ARG A 491 26.94 4.73 -2.27
CA ARG A 491 25.65 4.04 -2.29
C ARG A 491 24.56 4.76 -1.46
N ARG A 492 24.93 5.55 -0.44
CA ARG A 492 24.02 6.45 0.29
C ARG A 492 23.66 7.68 -0.56
N LEU A 493 24.64 8.30 -1.22
CA LEU A 493 24.45 9.45 -2.11
C LEU A 493 23.56 9.09 -3.32
N LEU A 494 23.83 7.98 -4.01
CA LEU A 494 22.95 7.48 -5.08
C LEU A 494 21.53 7.21 -4.57
N SER A 495 21.39 6.63 -3.36
CA SER A 495 20.05 6.37 -2.78
C SER A 495 19.29 7.68 -2.47
N ARG A 496 19.99 8.77 -2.12
CA ARG A 496 19.41 10.11 -1.96
C ARG A 496 19.04 10.73 -3.31
N LEU A 497 19.97 10.73 -4.27
CA LEU A 497 19.76 11.25 -5.64
C LEU A 497 18.52 10.64 -6.30
N ARG A 498 18.45 9.30 -6.34
CA ARG A 498 17.32 8.53 -6.87
C ARG A 498 16.03 8.64 -6.04
N THR A 499 16.08 9.33 -4.88
CA THR A 499 14.88 9.70 -4.10
C THR A 499 14.45 11.13 -4.43
N ALA A 500 15.37 12.10 -4.47
CA ALA A 500 15.09 13.48 -4.86
C ALA A 500 14.55 13.57 -6.30
N GLU A 501 15.07 12.76 -7.24
CA GLU A 501 14.54 12.64 -8.60
C GLU A 501 13.12 12.07 -8.62
N LEU A 502 12.80 11.06 -7.80
CA LEU A 502 11.43 10.53 -7.70
C LEU A 502 10.47 11.49 -7.00
N ASP A 503 10.97 12.27 -6.04
CA ASP A 503 10.19 13.35 -5.42
C ASP A 503 9.94 14.47 -6.44
N LEU A 504 10.91 14.88 -7.27
CA LEU A 504 10.73 15.86 -8.35
C LEU A 504 9.72 15.39 -9.40
N LEU A 505 9.84 14.14 -9.87
CA LEU A 505 8.93 13.57 -10.86
C LEU A 505 7.49 13.40 -10.34
N GLU A 506 7.31 13.26 -9.02
CA GLU A 506 5.99 13.13 -8.38
C GLU A 506 5.51 14.44 -7.70
N ASP A 507 6.29 15.52 -7.65
CA ASP A 507 5.93 16.81 -7.02
C ASP A 507 4.78 17.48 -7.78
N GLY A 508 4.93 17.55 -9.11
CA GLY A 508 3.88 18.03 -10.03
C GLY A 508 2.66 17.11 -10.13
N PHE A 509 2.47 16.13 -9.24
CA PHE A 509 1.29 15.26 -9.25
C PHE A 509 0.08 15.88 -8.55
N GLY A 510 0.29 16.82 -7.63
CA GLY A 510 -0.78 17.49 -6.87
C GLY A 510 -0.90 16.93 -5.46
N GLY A 511 -2.14 16.75 -4.98
CA GLY A 511 -2.42 16.58 -3.55
C GLY A 511 -2.73 17.93 -2.88
N LEU A 512 -2.90 17.91 -1.57
CA LEU A 512 -3.16 19.13 -0.80
C LEU A 512 -1.85 19.93 -0.59
N GLU A 513 -1.97 21.23 -0.32
CA GLU A 513 -0.86 22.16 -0.04
C GLU A 513 0.34 22.03 -1.02
N PRO A 514 0.12 22.21 -2.34
CA PRO A 514 1.20 22.26 -3.32
C PRO A 514 2.11 23.48 -3.06
N ASP A 515 3.40 23.28 -3.26
CA ASP A 515 4.47 24.24 -2.91
C ASP A 515 5.15 24.71 -4.18
N PRO A 516 4.90 25.96 -4.64
CA PRO A 516 5.35 26.43 -5.95
C PRO A 516 6.87 26.41 -6.16
N ARG A 517 7.66 26.29 -5.08
CA ARG A 517 9.13 26.27 -5.12
C ARG A 517 9.71 24.88 -4.85
N ALA A 518 8.89 23.83 -4.69
CA ALA A 518 9.37 22.49 -4.37
C ALA A 518 10.23 21.90 -5.50
N ALA A 519 9.72 21.91 -6.73
CA ALA A 519 10.46 21.46 -7.91
C ALA A 519 11.84 22.12 -8.06
N ASP A 520 11.95 23.45 -7.88
CA ASP A 520 13.23 24.16 -8.04
C ASP A 520 14.25 23.80 -6.96
N ARG A 521 13.80 23.66 -5.70
CA ARG A 521 14.66 23.18 -4.61
C ARG A 521 15.12 21.74 -4.85
N LEU A 522 14.25 20.88 -5.39
CA LEU A 522 14.60 19.50 -5.75
C LEU A 522 15.59 19.44 -6.92
N ARG A 523 15.44 20.29 -7.96
CA ARG A 523 16.45 20.42 -9.04
C ARG A 523 17.82 20.84 -8.49
N ALA A 524 17.84 21.83 -7.59
CA ALA A 524 19.07 22.26 -6.93
C ALA A 524 19.70 21.16 -6.05
N GLU A 525 18.87 20.41 -5.29
CA GLU A 525 19.32 19.26 -4.49
C GLU A 525 19.91 18.15 -5.38
N ILE A 526 19.25 17.80 -6.48
CA ILE A 526 19.73 16.81 -7.47
C ILE A 526 21.11 17.21 -8.02
N ALA A 527 21.29 18.48 -8.39
CA ALA A 527 22.57 18.98 -8.89
C ALA A 527 23.69 18.90 -7.84
N VAL A 528 23.40 19.16 -6.55
CA VAL A 528 24.36 19.01 -5.45
C VAL A 528 24.66 17.53 -5.16
N LEU A 529 23.64 16.67 -5.14
CA LEU A 529 23.79 15.23 -4.89
C LEU A 529 24.57 14.52 -6.00
N ARG A 530 24.38 14.92 -7.27
CA ARG A 530 25.12 14.36 -8.41
C ARG A 530 26.62 14.71 -8.33
N ARG A 531 26.98 15.98 -8.12
CA ARG A 531 28.38 16.40 -7.90
C ARG A 531 29.05 15.69 -6.71
N ARG A 532 28.33 15.52 -5.60
CA ARG A 532 28.83 14.76 -4.44
C ARG A 532 29.04 13.27 -4.76
N LEU A 533 28.15 12.66 -5.53
CA LEU A 533 28.28 11.26 -5.96
C LEU A 533 29.45 11.06 -6.93
N GLU A 534 29.71 12.03 -7.81
CA GLU A 534 30.86 12.03 -8.74
C GLU A 534 32.18 12.15 -7.97
N ALA A 535 32.31 13.13 -7.08
CA ALA A 535 33.49 13.26 -6.21
C ALA A 535 33.74 12.00 -5.35
N ALA A 536 32.68 11.43 -4.75
CA ALA A 536 32.77 10.20 -3.96
C ALA A 536 33.05 8.93 -4.79
N ARG A 537 32.95 9.00 -6.13
CA ARG A 537 33.35 7.92 -7.06
C ARG A 537 34.78 8.07 -7.57
N ALA A 538 35.28 9.30 -7.71
CA ALA A 538 36.67 9.57 -8.10
C ALA A 538 37.69 9.13 -7.04
N GLY A 539 37.27 9.03 -5.77
CA GLY A 539 38.16 8.70 -4.65
C GLY A 539 38.94 9.92 -4.14
N PRO A 540 39.76 9.76 -3.10
CA PRO A 540 40.70 10.80 -2.72
C PRO A 540 41.73 10.99 -3.84
N VAL A 541 41.86 12.21 -4.34
CA VAL A 541 42.97 12.57 -5.24
C VAL A 541 44.27 12.32 -4.46
N PRO A 542 45.21 11.49 -4.97
CA PRO A 542 46.49 11.33 -4.29
C PRO A 542 47.18 12.70 -4.20
N PRO A 543 47.81 13.06 -3.07
CA PRO A 543 48.51 14.33 -2.96
C PRO A 543 49.56 14.39 -4.07
N GLY A 544 49.34 15.30 -5.02
CA GLY A 544 50.21 15.42 -6.20
C GLY A 544 51.64 15.63 -5.76
N THR A 545 52.59 14.99 -6.44
CA THR A 545 54.02 15.18 -6.21
C THR A 545 54.35 16.66 -6.40
N GLY A 546 54.44 17.39 -5.29
CA GLY A 546 54.75 18.81 -5.31
C GLY A 546 56.08 19.00 -6.00
N THR A 547 56.10 19.84 -7.04
CA THR A 547 57.35 20.31 -7.65
C THR A 547 58.19 20.95 -6.56
N ALA A 548 59.26 20.26 -6.14
CA ALA A 548 60.18 20.79 -5.15
C ALA A 548 60.74 22.13 -5.66
N PRO A 549 60.91 23.14 -4.79
CA PRO A 549 61.59 24.36 -5.18
C PRO A 549 63.03 24.02 -5.62
N PRO A 550 63.60 24.76 -6.59
CA PRO A 550 64.94 24.47 -7.11
C PRO A 550 66.01 24.66 -6.03
N GLY A 551 66.42 23.55 -5.41
CA GLY A 551 67.51 23.52 -4.44
C GLY A 551 68.86 23.76 -5.11
N THR A 552 69.70 24.57 -4.47
CA THR A 552 71.07 24.88 -4.92
C THR A 552 71.95 23.64 -4.97
N ALA A 553 72.59 23.40 -6.12
CA ALA A 553 73.53 22.28 -6.29
C ALA A 553 74.95 22.62 -5.78
N PRO A 554 75.61 21.70 -5.04
CA PRO A 554 77.07 21.73 -4.83
C PRO A 554 77.82 21.11 -6.04
N PRO A 555 79.13 21.40 -6.22
CA PRO A 555 79.87 21.06 -7.44
C PRO A 555 80.71 19.75 -7.36
N GLY A 556 81.00 19.18 -8.54
CA GLY A 556 81.91 18.04 -8.74
C GLY A 556 81.17 16.73 -9.09
N THR A 557 81.69 15.82 -9.93
CA THR A 557 82.96 15.79 -10.71
C THR A 557 82.75 15.18 -12.12
N ALA A 558 83.83 15.01 -12.89
CA ALA A 558 83.87 14.83 -14.35
C ALA A 558 83.14 13.58 -14.96
N PRO A 559 82.72 13.64 -16.24
CA PRO A 559 82.18 12.50 -17.00
C PRO A 559 83.29 11.60 -17.56
N PRO A 560 82.96 10.39 -18.10
CA PRO A 560 82.95 10.31 -19.58
C PRO A 560 82.01 9.28 -20.24
N ARG A 561 81.77 9.52 -21.54
CA ARG A 561 81.42 8.57 -22.64
C ARG A 561 80.01 7.96 -22.71
N ALA A 562 79.59 7.79 -23.96
CA ALA A 562 78.31 7.20 -24.39
C ALA A 562 78.57 5.91 -25.19
N VAL A 563 77.57 5.02 -25.24
CA VAL A 563 77.45 3.96 -26.25
C VAL A 563 75.98 3.81 -26.67
N SER A 564 75.76 3.58 -27.96
CA SER A 564 74.55 3.04 -28.59
C SER A 564 75.02 2.29 -29.86
N PRO A 565 74.24 1.38 -30.48
CA PRO A 565 73.00 0.73 -30.05
C PRO A 565 73.28 -0.76 -29.65
N ASP A 566 72.38 -1.76 -29.67
CA ASP A 566 71.78 -2.44 -30.86
C ASP A 566 70.81 -3.59 -30.43
N ALA A 567 70.31 -4.36 -31.42
CA ALA A 567 69.66 -5.68 -31.37
C ALA A 567 68.14 -5.80 -31.02
N ALA A 568 67.37 -6.31 -32.00
CA ALA A 568 66.08 -6.99 -31.83
C ALA A 568 66.29 -8.54 -31.77
N PRO A 569 65.28 -9.40 -31.50
CA PRO A 569 64.22 -9.75 -32.46
C PRO A 569 62.85 -10.10 -31.78
N PRO A 570 61.99 -11.02 -32.26
CA PRO A 570 60.99 -10.76 -33.29
C PRO A 570 59.53 -11.05 -32.84
N GLY A 571 58.56 -10.70 -33.71
CA GLY A 571 57.15 -10.56 -33.36
C GLY A 571 56.25 -11.81 -33.32
N SER A 572 54.95 -11.56 -33.12
CA SER A 572 53.85 -12.47 -33.53
C SER A 572 52.50 -11.73 -33.64
N ALA A 573 51.58 -12.36 -34.38
CA ALA A 573 50.42 -11.76 -35.05
C ALA A 573 49.31 -11.13 -34.18
N ARG A 574 48.57 -10.18 -34.80
CA ARG A 574 47.17 -9.87 -34.47
C ARG A 574 46.21 -10.84 -35.20
N PRO A 575 44.96 -10.96 -34.71
CA PRO A 575 43.80 -11.23 -35.57
C PRO A 575 42.78 -10.08 -35.53
N ASP A 576 42.37 -9.59 -36.71
CA ASP A 576 41.23 -8.69 -36.93
C ASP A 576 40.08 -9.46 -37.62
N ALA A 577 38.85 -9.41 -37.09
CA ALA A 577 37.55 -9.76 -37.73
C ALA A 577 36.41 -9.68 -36.70
N ALA A 578 35.15 -9.33 -37.00
CA ALA A 578 34.56 -8.62 -38.15
C ALA A 578 33.19 -8.04 -37.74
N ARG A 579 32.63 -7.12 -38.53
CA ARG A 579 31.21 -6.71 -38.45
C ARG A 579 30.37 -7.52 -39.46
N PRO A 580 29.08 -7.73 -39.19
CA PRO A 580 28.04 -7.85 -40.21
C PRO A 580 27.11 -6.63 -40.22
N ASP A 581 26.54 -6.31 -41.37
CA ASP A 581 25.58 -5.20 -41.55
C ASP A 581 24.26 -5.67 -42.21
N ALA A 582 23.31 -4.75 -42.36
CA ALA A 582 21.88 -4.96 -42.62
C ALA A 582 21.43 -5.94 -43.75
N ALA A 583 20.23 -6.51 -43.55
CA ALA A 583 19.32 -6.96 -44.62
C ALA A 583 17.83 -6.77 -44.22
N ARG A 584 16.98 -6.42 -45.19
CA ARG A 584 15.49 -6.54 -45.13
C ARG A 584 15.03 -7.75 -45.97
N PRO A 585 13.76 -8.15 -45.86
CA PRO A 585 12.87 -7.93 -47.03
C PRO A 585 11.46 -7.42 -46.65
N ASP A 586 10.64 -7.15 -47.67
CA ASP A 586 9.28 -6.60 -47.55
C ASP A 586 8.17 -7.66 -47.82
N SER A 587 6.95 -7.31 -47.40
CA SER A 587 5.62 -7.78 -47.88
C SER A 587 5.30 -9.27 -48.04
N ALA A 588 4.39 -9.75 -47.17
CA ALA A 588 3.24 -10.58 -47.50
C ALA A 588 2.09 -10.27 -46.52
#